data_AF-A0A6C0C4N8-F1
#
_entry.id   AF-A0A6C0C4N8-F1
#
_cell.length_a   1.000
_cell.length_b   1.000
_cell.length_c   1.000
_cell.angle_alpha   90.00
_cell.angle_beta   90.00
_cell.angle_gamma   90.00
#
_symmetry.space_group_name_H-M   'P 1'
#
loop_
_entity.id
_entity.type
_entity.pdbx_description
1 polymer ?
#
loop_
_entity_poly.entity_id
_entity_poly.type
_entity_poly.pdbx_seq_one_letter_code
_entity_poly.pdbx_strand_id
1 'polypeptide(L)'
;MSWGTCYKGSNNIHVGFPPLMSDGQWATNWEPACAINKALKKQAGIQNNYQYRQYLMKNADSIISNNQIGASDNCCASWENFKDRNAVKCPTKYIFKSCSDETTPFGYQNSDLKNIYTSSKALESRLVAPIMTQSQMLNLPNFN
;
A
#
# COMPACT_ATOMS: atom_id res chain seq x y z
N MET A 1 12.05 -14.12 -26.48
CA MET A 1 12.48 -12.83 -25.89
C MET A 1 11.24 -11.96 -25.75
N SER A 2 10.79 -11.71 -24.51
CA SER A 2 9.60 -10.91 -24.24
C SER A 2 10.01 -9.45 -24.01
N TRP A 3 9.30 -8.52 -24.62
CA TRP A 3 9.45 -7.07 -24.39
C TRP A 3 9.20 -6.64 -22.93
N GLY A 4 8.80 -7.56 -22.05
CA GLY A 4 8.54 -7.31 -20.63
C GLY A 4 9.68 -7.65 -19.66
N THR A 5 10.81 -8.22 -20.11
CA THR A 5 11.92 -8.51 -19.20
C THR A 5 12.86 -7.29 -19.11
N CYS A 6 12.70 -6.51 -18.04
CA CYS A 6 13.59 -5.41 -17.70
C CYS A 6 14.99 -5.97 -17.37
N TYR A 7 15.99 -5.70 -18.21
CA TYR A 7 17.41 -5.99 -17.94
C TYR A 7 18.11 -4.83 -17.21
N LYS A 8 17.34 -3.88 -16.65
CA LYS A 8 17.86 -2.81 -15.79
C LYS A 8 17.72 -3.18 -14.32
N GLY A 9 18.56 -2.61 -13.46
CA GLY A 9 18.57 -2.84 -12.00
C GLY A 9 17.33 -2.35 -11.23
N SER A 10 16.20 -2.11 -11.89
CA SER A 10 14.93 -1.69 -11.28
C SER A 10 13.78 -2.57 -11.75
N ASN A 11 13.02 -3.13 -10.79
CA ASN A 11 11.84 -3.97 -11.01
C ASN A 11 10.58 -3.14 -11.42
N ASN A 12 10.73 -2.10 -12.24
CA ASN A 12 9.61 -1.32 -12.77
C ASN A 12 9.89 -0.95 -14.23
N ILE A 13 8.92 -1.18 -15.11
CA ILE A 13 8.98 -0.86 -16.54
C ILE A 13 8.63 0.60 -16.83
N HIS A 14 8.00 1.29 -15.88
CA HIS A 14 7.59 2.68 -16.01
C HIS A 14 8.72 3.62 -15.59
N VAL A 15 9.29 4.32 -16.55
CA VAL A 15 10.37 5.30 -16.32
C VAL A 15 9.84 6.47 -15.48
N GLY A 16 10.57 6.84 -14.44
CA GLY A 16 10.18 7.92 -13.51
C GLY A 16 9.27 7.47 -12.36
N PHE A 17 8.97 6.18 -12.27
CA PHE A 17 8.19 5.61 -11.17
C PHE A 17 9.08 4.75 -10.24
N PRO A 18 8.79 4.69 -8.93
CA PRO A 18 9.58 3.93 -7.97
C PRO A 18 9.56 2.42 -8.30
N PRO A 19 10.56 1.65 -7.86
CA PRO A 19 10.58 0.20 -8.05
C PRO A 19 9.34 -0.46 -7.43
N LEU A 20 8.84 -1.54 -8.04
CA LEU A 20 7.77 -2.35 -7.47
C LEU A 20 8.30 -3.11 -6.25
N MET A 21 8.14 -2.53 -5.06
CA MET A 21 8.52 -3.14 -3.78
C MET A 21 7.29 -3.25 -2.86
N SER A 22 7.01 -4.46 -2.39
CA SER A 22 5.85 -4.77 -1.52
C SER A 22 6.05 -4.34 -0.07
N ASP A 23 7.28 -4.06 0.34
CA ASP A 23 7.67 -3.66 1.69
C ASP A 23 7.39 -2.18 2.00
N GLY A 24 6.98 -1.38 1.00
CA GLY A 24 6.57 0.01 1.17
C GLY A 24 7.72 0.97 1.56
N GLN A 25 8.98 0.52 1.53
CA GLN A 25 10.12 1.33 1.97
C GLN A 25 10.28 2.61 1.14
N TRP A 26 9.99 2.55 -0.16
CA TRP A 26 10.05 3.71 -1.07
C TRP A 26 9.06 4.83 -0.70
N ALA A 27 7.96 4.50 0.00
CA ALA A 27 6.96 5.47 0.42
C ALA A 27 7.17 5.97 1.86
N THR A 28 8.19 5.45 2.55
CA THR A 28 8.39 5.68 3.99
C THR A 28 9.30 6.89 4.22
N ASN A 29 8.78 7.89 4.96
CA ASN A 29 9.62 8.93 5.54
C ASN A 29 10.30 8.38 6.82
N TRP A 30 11.64 8.40 6.84
CA TRP A 30 12.45 7.93 7.98
C TRP A 30 12.61 8.99 9.07
N GLU A 31 12.07 10.20 8.88
CA GLU A 31 12.08 11.22 9.91
C GLU A 31 11.23 10.81 11.12
N PRO A 32 11.81 10.82 12.33
CA PRO A 32 11.07 10.41 13.50
C PRO A 32 9.99 11.45 13.84
N ALA A 33 8.78 10.97 14.17
CA ALA A 33 7.64 11.83 14.55
C ALA A 33 7.98 12.82 15.69
N CYS A 34 8.92 12.46 16.57
CA CYS A 34 9.43 13.33 17.63
C CYS A 34 10.15 14.58 17.08
N ALA A 35 10.99 14.43 16.04
CA ALA A 35 11.70 15.54 15.42
C ALA A 35 10.72 16.49 14.73
N ILE A 36 9.77 15.94 13.96
CA ILE A 36 8.71 16.71 13.29
C ILE A 36 7.87 17.48 14.31
N ASN A 37 7.45 16.84 15.41
CA ASN A 37 6.66 17.49 16.45
C ASN A 37 7.44 18.60 17.18
N LYS A 38 8.74 18.40 17.43
CA LYS A 38 9.61 19.44 18.01
C LYS A 38 9.74 20.65 17.07
N ALA A 39 9.92 20.41 15.78
CA ALA A 39 9.98 21.46 14.77
C ALA A 39 8.65 22.24 14.70
N LEU A 40 7.52 21.53 14.66
CA LEU A 40 6.18 22.12 14.66
C LEU A 40 5.94 22.99 15.90
N LYS A 41 6.27 22.49 17.09
CA LYS A 41 6.14 23.27 18.34
C LYS A 41 7.01 24.53 18.32
N LYS A 42 8.24 24.42 17.83
CA LYS A 42 9.18 25.56 17.70
C LYS A 42 8.65 26.60 16.71
N GLN A 43 8.17 26.16 15.54
CA GLN A 43 7.65 27.05 14.49
C GLN A 43 6.36 27.75 14.91
N ALA A 44 5.45 27.05 15.58
CA ALA A 44 4.19 27.60 16.07
C ALA A 44 4.31 28.35 17.41
N GLY A 45 5.51 28.44 17.99
CA GLY A 45 5.74 29.14 19.26
C GLY A 45 5.02 28.52 20.47
N ILE A 46 4.77 27.20 20.43
CA ILE A 46 3.98 26.50 21.45
C ILE A 46 4.86 26.20 22.66
N GLN A 47 4.52 26.78 23.81
CA GLN A 47 5.32 26.66 25.04
C GLN A 47 4.73 25.69 26.06
N ASN A 48 3.42 25.43 26.03
CA ASN A 48 2.76 24.55 26.99
C ASN A 48 1.77 23.57 26.34
N ASN A 49 1.37 22.55 27.11
CA ASN A 49 0.50 21.49 26.63
C ASN A 49 -0.91 21.98 26.26
N TYR A 50 -1.41 23.03 26.92
CA TYR A 50 -2.70 23.62 26.62
C TYR A 50 -2.71 24.26 25.22
N GLN A 51 -1.71 25.12 24.94
CA GLN A 51 -1.51 25.73 23.62
C GLN A 51 -1.34 24.66 22.54
N TYR A 52 -0.61 23.58 22.84
CA TYR A 52 -0.46 22.48 21.90
C TYR A 52 -1.79 21.83 21.53
N ARG A 53 -2.64 21.52 22.54
CA ARG A 53 -3.96 20.95 22.30
C ARG A 53 -4.86 21.90 21.51
N GLN A 54 -4.87 23.19 21.88
CA GLN A 54 -5.63 24.22 21.17
C GLN A 54 -5.19 24.36 19.71
N TYR A 55 -3.88 24.31 19.45
CA TYR A 55 -3.32 24.36 18.11
C TYR A 55 -3.78 23.16 17.27
N LEU A 56 -3.69 21.95 17.80
CA LEU A 56 -4.13 20.74 17.10
C LEU A 56 -5.63 20.78 16.80
N MET A 57 -6.47 21.22 17.75
CA MET A 57 -7.91 21.32 17.54
C MET A 57 -8.26 22.34 16.47
N LYS A 58 -7.61 23.51 16.47
CA LYS A 58 -7.89 24.59 15.50
C LYS A 58 -7.37 24.29 14.09
N ASN A 59 -6.30 23.49 13.98
CA ASN A 59 -5.63 23.22 12.71
C ASN A 59 -5.76 21.75 12.26
N ALA A 60 -6.63 20.95 12.90
CA ALA A 60 -6.74 19.51 12.67
C ALA A 60 -6.90 19.18 11.19
N ASP A 61 -7.88 19.81 10.53
CA ASP A 61 -8.19 19.53 9.13
C ASP A 61 -7.03 19.90 8.19
N SER A 62 -6.36 21.02 8.45
CA SER A 62 -5.19 21.46 7.69
C SER A 62 -4.01 20.49 7.87
N ILE A 63 -3.73 20.07 9.10
CA ILE A 63 -2.67 19.10 9.40
C ILE A 63 -2.96 17.77 8.72
N ILE A 64 -4.20 17.28 8.81
CA ILE A 64 -4.61 16.03 8.16
C ILE A 64 -4.46 16.13 6.64
N SER A 65 -4.94 17.22 6.04
CA SER A 65 -4.82 17.45 4.59
C SER A 65 -3.37 17.51 4.15
N ASN A 66 -2.52 18.24 4.86
CA ASN A 66 -1.09 18.36 4.51
C ASN A 66 -0.35 17.03 4.67
N ASN A 67 -0.66 16.26 5.72
CA ASN A 67 -0.09 14.92 5.89
C ASN A 67 -0.52 13.96 4.78
N GLN A 68 -1.78 14.06 4.33
CA GLN A 68 -2.28 13.27 3.21
C GLN A 68 -1.58 13.63 1.89
N ILE A 69 -1.34 14.92 1.65
CA ILE A 69 -0.58 15.40 0.48
C ILE A 69 0.87 14.90 0.55
N GLY A 70 1.57 15.10 1.67
CA GLY A 70 2.96 14.67 1.83
C GLY A 70 3.15 13.15 1.74
N ALA A 71 2.17 12.36 2.19
CA ALA A 71 2.19 10.91 1.99
C ALA A 71 2.04 10.52 0.51
N SER A 72 1.37 11.36 -0.27
CA SER A 72 1.09 11.14 -1.68
C SER A 72 2.17 11.67 -2.62
N ASP A 73 3.08 12.54 -2.14
CA ASP A 73 4.24 13.05 -2.90
C ASP A 73 5.20 11.93 -3.32
N ASN A 74 5.34 10.89 -2.48
CA ASN A 74 6.16 9.73 -2.82
C ASN A 74 5.50 8.84 -3.90
N CYS A 75 4.19 8.94 -4.08
CA CYS A 75 3.40 8.14 -5.01
C CYS A 75 2.81 9.05 -6.10
N CYS A 76 3.68 9.46 -7.05
CA CYS A 76 3.37 10.02 -8.38
C CYS A 76 1.99 10.69 -8.58
N ALA A 77 1.99 12.00 -8.86
CA ALA A 77 0.88 12.77 -9.48
C ALA A 77 -0.55 12.50 -8.93
N SER A 78 -0.72 12.55 -7.62
CA SER A 78 -2.04 12.46 -6.96
C SER A 78 -2.73 13.81 -6.73
N TRP A 79 -2.06 14.91 -7.11
CA TRP A 79 -2.48 16.30 -6.84
C TRP A 79 -3.79 16.71 -7.53
N GLU A 80 -4.05 16.23 -8.75
CA GLU A 80 -5.14 16.79 -9.58
C GLU A 80 -6.56 16.37 -9.13
N ASN A 81 -6.71 15.34 -8.28
CA ASN A 81 -8.03 14.72 -8.04
C ASN A 81 -8.43 14.59 -6.56
N PHE A 82 -7.73 15.23 -5.62
CA PHE A 82 -8.07 15.07 -4.20
C PHE A 82 -9.46 15.64 -3.84
N LYS A 83 -9.90 16.70 -4.52
CA LYS A 83 -11.23 17.31 -4.32
C LYS A 83 -12.37 16.57 -5.04
N ASP A 84 -12.05 15.85 -6.12
CA ASP A 84 -13.03 15.17 -6.99
C ASP A 84 -13.20 13.66 -6.70
N ARG A 85 -12.68 13.15 -5.58
CA ARG A 85 -12.85 11.74 -5.19
C ARG A 85 -14.33 11.31 -5.07
N ASN A 86 -15.23 12.27 -4.82
CA ASN A 86 -16.68 12.03 -4.76
C ASN A 86 -17.40 12.17 -6.11
N ALA A 87 -16.74 12.71 -7.15
CA ALA A 87 -17.33 12.91 -8.47
C ALA A 87 -17.30 11.62 -9.33
N VAL A 88 -16.39 10.69 -9.04
CA VAL A 88 -16.38 9.38 -9.70
C VAL A 88 -17.47 8.51 -9.08
N LYS A 89 -18.67 8.60 -9.65
CA LYS A 89 -19.74 7.64 -9.43
C LYS A 89 -19.22 6.27 -9.86
N CYS A 90 -18.74 5.47 -8.90
CA CYS A 90 -18.17 4.16 -9.18
C CYS A 90 -19.22 3.33 -9.94
N PRO A 91 -18.91 2.83 -11.14
CA PRO A 91 -19.76 1.83 -11.77
C PRO A 91 -19.85 0.62 -10.83
N THR A 92 -20.97 -0.10 -10.89
CA THR A 92 -21.16 -1.36 -10.14
C THR A 92 -19.99 -2.29 -10.45
N LYS A 93 -19.08 -2.46 -9.50
CA LYS A 93 -17.88 -3.29 -9.67
C LYS A 93 -18.30 -4.75 -9.76
N TYR A 94 -17.68 -5.49 -10.66
CA TYR A 94 -17.87 -6.94 -10.75
C TYR A 94 -17.30 -7.62 -9.51
N ILE A 95 -18.07 -8.53 -8.91
CA ILE A 95 -17.72 -9.27 -7.69
C ILE A 95 -17.63 -10.75 -8.06
N PHE A 96 -16.47 -11.36 -7.80
CA PHE A 96 -16.27 -12.80 -7.95
C PHE A 96 -17.07 -13.57 -6.90
N LYS A 97 -17.60 -14.75 -7.27
CA LYS A 97 -18.39 -15.57 -6.36
C LYS A 97 -17.55 -16.30 -5.31
N SER A 98 -16.29 -16.61 -5.63
CA SER A 98 -15.37 -17.35 -4.76
C SER A 98 -13.91 -17.09 -5.15
N CYS A 99 -12.95 -17.53 -4.31
CA CYS A 99 -11.51 -17.43 -4.61
C CYS A 99 -11.04 -18.29 -5.80
N SER A 100 -11.86 -19.27 -6.21
CA SER A 100 -11.65 -20.14 -7.38
C SER A 100 -12.46 -19.70 -8.60
N ASP A 101 -13.20 -18.60 -8.51
CA ASP A 101 -14.00 -18.09 -9.62
C ASP A 101 -13.11 -17.33 -10.60
N GLU A 102 -12.92 -17.90 -11.78
CA GLU A 102 -12.16 -17.29 -12.88
C GLU A 102 -13.07 -16.58 -13.90
N THR A 103 -14.38 -16.51 -13.65
CA THR A 103 -15.30 -15.87 -14.58
C THR A 103 -15.09 -14.35 -14.58
N THR A 104 -15.10 -13.77 -15.78
CA THR A 104 -14.96 -12.32 -15.96
C THR A 104 -15.97 -11.83 -17.00
N PRO A 105 -16.63 -10.68 -16.79
CA PRO A 105 -17.55 -10.13 -17.77
C PRO A 105 -16.82 -9.62 -19.01
N PHE A 106 -17.53 -9.46 -20.12
CA PHE A 106 -16.99 -8.83 -21.31
C PHE A 106 -16.45 -7.42 -20.99
N GLY A 107 -15.23 -7.11 -21.43
CA GLY A 107 -14.57 -5.84 -21.15
C GLY A 107 -13.97 -5.72 -19.74
N TYR A 108 -13.81 -6.84 -19.01
CA TYR A 108 -13.17 -6.82 -17.69
C TYR A 108 -11.75 -6.27 -17.75
N GLN A 109 -11.51 -5.18 -17.01
CA GLN A 109 -10.21 -4.54 -16.94
C GLN A 109 -9.34 -5.16 -15.84
N ASN A 110 -8.10 -5.48 -16.19
CA ASN A 110 -7.07 -5.92 -15.26
C ASN A 110 -6.01 -4.84 -15.08
N SER A 111 -5.40 -4.81 -13.89
CA SER A 111 -4.26 -3.96 -13.58
C SER A 111 -3.22 -4.78 -12.84
N ASP A 112 -1.96 -4.35 -12.86
CA ASP A 112 -0.87 -5.08 -12.20
C ASP A 112 -1.15 -5.28 -10.70
N LEU A 113 -1.61 -4.22 -10.02
CA LEU A 113 -2.01 -4.26 -8.62
C LEU A 113 -3.16 -5.25 -8.36
N LYS A 114 -4.14 -5.28 -9.27
CA LYS A 114 -5.29 -6.19 -9.15
C LYS A 114 -4.87 -7.64 -9.35
N ASN A 115 -4.02 -7.91 -10.32
CA ASN A 115 -3.51 -9.25 -10.60
C ASN A 115 -2.65 -9.78 -9.44
N ILE A 116 -1.79 -8.94 -8.87
CA ILE A 116 -0.99 -9.29 -7.68
C ILE A 116 -1.91 -9.61 -6.50
N TYR A 117 -2.94 -8.79 -6.27
CA TYR A 117 -3.87 -9.01 -5.16
C TYR A 117 -4.70 -10.29 -5.35
N THR A 118 -5.32 -10.49 -6.51
CA THR A 118 -6.19 -11.66 -6.76
C THR A 118 -5.40 -12.97 -6.75
N SER A 119 -4.19 -12.99 -7.33
CA SER A 119 -3.32 -14.17 -7.29
C SER A 119 -2.88 -14.52 -5.86
N SER A 120 -2.51 -13.52 -5.05
CA SER A 120 -2.14 -13.71 -3.65
C SER A 120 -3.31 -14.31 -2.86
N LYS A 121 -4.53 -13.77 -3.03
CA LYS A 121 -5.73 -14.29 -2.36
C LYS A 121 -6.11 -15.70 -2.83
N ALA A 122 -5.95 -16.01 -4.11
CA ALA A 122 -6.18 -17.35 -4.63
C ALA A 122 -5.16 -18.37 -4.09
N LEU A 123 -3.90 -17.97 -3.90
CA LEU A 123 -2.86 -18.79 -3.26
C LEU A 123 -3.16 -19.01 -1.78
N GLU A 124 -3.49 -17.93 -1.06
CA GLU A 124 -3.88 -18.00 0.36
C GLU A 124 -5.07 -18.93 0.59
N SER A 125 -6.07 -18.90 -0.31
CA SER A 125 -7.23 -19.79 -0.22
C SER A 125 -6.89 -21.28 -0.37
N ARG A 126 -5.72 -21.58 -0.94
CA ARG A 126 -5.17 -22.94 -1.11
C ARG A 126 -4.16 -23.30 -0.02
N LEU A 127 -3.90 -22.41 0.94
CA LEU A 127 -3.01 -22.72 2.06
C LEU A 127 -3.62 -23.86 2.88
N VAL A 128 -2.97 -25.02 2.82
CA VAL A 128 -3.24 -26.16 3.68
C VAL A 128 -2.03 -26.35 4.56
N ALA A 129 -2.19 -26.20 5.87
CA ALA A 129 -1.18 -26.61 6.82
C ALA A 129 -1.22 -28.15 6.92
N PRO A 130 -0.14 -28.86 6.55
CA PRO A 130 -0.12 -30.30 6.71
C PRO A 130 -0.20 -30.62 8.21
N ILE A 131 -1.22 -31.39 8.60
CA ILE A 131 -1.29 -31.94 9.96
C ILE A 131 -0.36 -33.16 9.97
N MET A 132 0.78 -33.01 10.65
CA MET A 132 1.76 -34.07 10.80
C MET A 132 1.82 -34.48 12.27
N THR A 133 1.62 -35.77 12.54
CA THR A 133 1.83 -36.32 13.88
C THR A 133 3.33 -36.38 14.19
N GLN A 134 3.69 -36.32 15.48
CA GLN A 134 5.09 -36.39 15.89
C GLN A 134 5.80 -37.66 15.36
N SER A 135 5.11 -38.79 15.30
CA SER A 135 5.64 -40.03 14.72
C SER A 135 5.91 -39.93 13.22
N GLN A 136 5.03 -39.25 12.46
CA GLN A 136 5.25 -39.03 11.03
C GLN A 136 6.43 -38.09 10.77
N MET A 137 6.63 -37.08 11.63
CA MET A 137 7.77 -36.16 11.55
C MET A 137 9.10 -36.87 11.81
N LEU A 138 9.14 -37.76 12.81
CA LEU A 138 10.34 -38.53 13.16
C LEU A 138 10.73 -39.58 12.10
N ASN A 139 9.79 -39.96 11.23
CA ASN A 139 10.02 -40.91 10.14
C ASN A 139 10.37 -40.22 8.80
N LEU A 140 10.49 -38.88 8.76
CA LEU A 140 10.91 -38.19 7.55
C LEU A 140 12.38 -38.52 7.23
N PRO A 141 12.72 -38.79 5.97
CA PRO A 141 14.11 -38.98 5.58
C PRO A 141 14.91 -37.70 5.86
N ASN A 142 16.12 -37.86 6.40
CA ASN A 142 17.06 -36.74 6.52
C ASN A 142 17.46 -36.29 5.12
N PHE A 143 16.95 -35.15 4.68
CA PHE A 143 17.45 -34.46 3.50
C PHE A 143 18.72 -33.70 3.91
N ASN A 144 19.87 -34.33 3.70
CA ASN A 144 21.18 -33.68 3.73
C ASN A 144 21.43 -32.95 2.40
#